data_AF-A0A354EUL1-F1
#
_entry.id   AF-A0A354EUL1-F1
#
_cell.length_a   1.000
_cell.length_b   1.000
_cell.length_c   1.000
_cell.angle_alpha   90.00
_cell.angle_beta   90.00
_cell.angle_gamma   90.00
#
_symmetry.space_group_name_H-M   'P 1'
#
loop_
_entity.id
_entity.type
_entity.pdbx_description
1 polymer ?
#
loop_
_entity_poly.entity_id
_entity_poly.type
_entity_poly.pdbx_seq_one_letter_code
_entity_poly.pdbx_strand_id
1 'polypeptide(L)' 'MNLELYSDRAKQAVQSAQSLALARRHQQFAPEHLLKVLLEERDGLARNLITAAGGDA' A
#
# COMPACT_ATOMS: atom_id res chain seq x y z
N MET A 1 1.54 12.62 8.44
CA MET A 1 0.44 12.29 7.50
C MET A 1 -0.85 12.69 8.18
N ASN A 2 -1.75 13.44 7.51
CA ASN A 2 -3.07 13.73 8.08
C ASN A 2 -4.08 12.70 7.55
N LEU A 3 -4.22 11.59 8.28
CA LEU A 3 -5.04 10.45 7.83
C LEU A 3 -6.52 10.77 7.82
N GLU A 4 -7.01 11.75 8.59
CA GLU A 4 -8.43 12.11 8.64
C GLU A 4 -8.98 12.53 7.28
N LEU A 5 -8.14 13.14 6.44
CA LEU A 5 -8.48 13.61 5.10
C LEU A 5 -8.55 12.50 4.04
N TYR A 6 -8.13 11.28 4.39
CA TYR A 6 -8.01 10.20 3.43
C TYR A 6 -9.35 9.48 3.27
N SER A 7 -9.56 8.89 2.10
CA SER A 7 -10.67 7.96 1.90
C SER A 7 -10.50 6.75 2.83
N ASP A 8 -11.60 6.06 3.11
CA ASP A 8 -11.57 4.86 3.96
C ASP A 8 -10.62 3.79 3.40
N ARG A 9 -10.62 3.61 2.07
CA ARG A 9 -9.69 2.70 1.40
C ARG A 9 -8.23 3.10 1.63
N ALA A 10 -7.89 4.38 1.51
CA ALA A 10 -6.53 4.86 1.73
C ALA A 10 -6.09 4.72 3.20
N LYS A 11 -6.99 4.98 4.15
CA LYS A 11 -6.74 4.72 5.59
C LYS A 11 -6.45 3.23 5.83
N GLN A 12 -7.27 2.35 5.26
CA GLN A 12 -7.11 0.90 5.38
C GLN A 12 -5.78 0.42 4.78
N ALA A 13 -5.38 0.92 3.61
CA ALA A 13 -4.10 0.58 2.98
C ALA A 13 -2.91 0.99 3.86
N VAL A 14 -2.93 2.21 4.43
CA VAL A 14 -1.87 2.66 5.36
C VAL A 14 -1.82 1.77 6.61
N GLN A 15 -2.97 1.42 7.18
CA GLN A 15 -3.02 0.57 8.36
C GLN A 15 -2.49 -0.84 8.09
N SER A 16 -2.91 -1.47 6.98
CA SER A 16 -2.37 -2.76 6.54
C SER A 16 -0.86 -2.71 6.29
N ALA A 17 -0.35 -1.61 5.72
CA ALA A 17 1.07 -1.44 5.46
C ALA A 17 1.90 -1.28 6.75
N GLN A 18 1.37 -0.60 7.76
CA GLN A 18 1.98 -0.56 9.09
C GLN A 18 2.01 -1.95 9.75
N SER A 19 0.90 -2.70 9.67
CA SER A 19 0.87 -4.09 10.16
C SER A 19 1.89 -4.97 9.44
N LEU A 20 2.07 -4.80 8.13
CA LEU A 20 3.08 -5.51 7.35
C LEU A 20 4.50 -5.18 7.83
N ALA A 21 4.83 -3.90 8.05
CA ALA A 21 6.14 -3.49 8.56
C ALA A 21 6.46 -4.15 9.91
N LEU A 22 5.49 -4.15 10.84
CA LEU A 22 5.61 -4.81 12.14
C LEU A 22 5.78 -6.33 12.00
N ALA A 23 4.97 -6.98 11.16
CA ALA A 23 5.04 -8.42 10.92
C ALA A 23 6.40 -8.85 10.34
N ARG A 24 7.05 -7.97 9.56
CA ARG A 24 8.39 -8.17 9.00
C ARG A 24 9.52 -7.68 9.90
N ARG A 25 9.21 -7.20 11.11
CA ARG A 25 10.17 -6.65 12.08
C ARG A 25 11.00 -5.50 11.49
N HIS A 26 10.42 -4.72 10.58
CA HIS A 26 11.05 -3.52 10.06
C HIS A 26 10.82 -2.38 11.05
N GLN A 27 11.92 -1.80 11.56
CA GLN A 27 11.84 -0.71 12.56
C GLN A 27 11.19 0.57 12.00
N GLN A 28 11.30 0.77 10.69
CA GLN A 28 10.77 1.94 10.02
C GLN A 28 9.62 1.56 9.10
N PHE A 29 8.50 2.24 9.26
CA PHE A 29 7.46 2.27 8.24
C PHE A 29 7.93 3.11 7.05
N ALA A 30 7.94 2.51 5.87
CA ALA A 30 8.52 3.08 4.65
C ALA A 30 7.62 2.79 3.43
N PRO A 31 7.71 3.59 2.35
CA PRO A 31 6.81 3.51 1.18
C PRO A 31 6.70 2.13 0.53
N GLU A 32 7.74 1.30 0.62
CA GLU A 32 7.79 -0.06 0.08
C GLU A 32 6.73 -0.97 0.71
N HIS A 33 6.40 -0.76 1.98
CA HIS A 33 5.32 -1.49 2.67
C HIS A 33 3.95 -1.13 2.10
N LEU A 34 3.75 0.17 1.82
CA LEU A 34 2.51 0.65 1.24
C LEU A 34 2.35 0.11 -0.18
N LEU A 35 3.41 0.17 -0.97
CA LEU A 35 3.43 -0.42 -2.31
C LEU A 35 3.09 -1.91 -2.27
N LYS A 36 3.73 -2.68 -1.38
CA LYS A 36 3.49 -4.11 -1.24
C LYS A 36 2.01 -4.42 -0.96
N VAL A 37 1.40 -3.70 -0.03
CA VAL A 37 -0.03 -3.86 0.31
C VAL A 37 -0.93 -3.50 -0.88
N LEU A 38 -0.67 -2.37 -1.55
CA LEU A 38 -1.45 -1.95 -2.71
C LEU A 38 -1.37 -2.96 -3.87
N LEU A 39 -0.20 -3.60 -4.06
CA LEU A 39 -0.02 -4.67 -5.05
C LEU A 39 -0.67 -6.00 -4.66
N GLU A 40 -1.01 -6.20 -3.39
CA GLU A 40 -1.70 -7.39 -2.87
C GLU A 40 -3.22 -7.18 -2.75
N GLU A 41 -3.72 -5.97 -3.00
CA GLU A 41 -5.17 -5.70 -3.00
C GLU A 41 -5.88 -6.54 -4.07
N ARG A 42 -7.00 -7.16 -3.66
CA ARG A 42 -7.73 -8.15 -4.48
C ARG A 42 -8.34 -7.56 -5.75
N ASP A 43 -8.61 -6.26 -5.77
CA ASP A 43 -9.16 -5.58 -6.95
C ASP A 43 -8.10 -5.20 -7.99
N GLY A 44 -6.81 -5.35 -7.67
CA GLY A 44 -5.69 -5.17 -8.61
C GLY A 44 -5.52 -3.75 -9.13
N LEU A 45 -6.15 -2.72 -8.54
CA LEU A 45 -6.12 -1.35 -9.05
C LEU A 45 -4.68 -0.85 -9.28
N ALA A 46 -3.80 -1.03 -8.30
CA ALA A 46 -2.41 -0.58 -8.39
C ALA A 46 -1.63 -1.31 -9.50
N ARG A 47 -1.81 -2.63 -9.62
CA ARG A 47 -1.20 -3.42 -10.71
C ARG A 47 -1.66 -2.93 -12.07
N ASN A 48 -2.97 -2.74 -12.25
CA ASN A 48 -3.56 -2.28 -13.50
C ASN A 48 -3.02 -0.90 -13.91
N LEU A 49 -2.85 0.02 -12.96
CA LEU A 49 -2.27 1.34 -13.22
C LEU A 49 -0.80 1.26 -13.63
N ILE A 50 -0.01 0.39 -12.99
CA ILE A 50 1.40 0.18 -13.37
C ILE A 50 1.49 -0.42 -14.77
N THR A 51 0.71 -1.46 -15.07
CA THR A 51 0.64 -2.05 -16.42
C THR A 51 0.20 -1.02 -17.46
N ALA A 52 -0.81 -0.20 -17.16
CA ALA A 52 -1.29 0.85 -18.07
C ALA A 52 -0.24 1.94 -18.32
N ALA A 53 0.65 2.19 -17.36
CA ALA A 53 1.79 3.08 -17.50
C ALA A 53 3.00 2.44 -18.21
N GLY A 54 2.90 1.17 -18.63
CA GLY A 54 3.97 0.42 -19.31
C GLY A 54 4.97 -0.26 -18.37
N GLY A 55 4.65 -0.37 -17.08
CA GLY A 55 5.45 -1.10 -16.10
C GLY A 55 5.07 -2.58 -15.98
N ASP A 56 5.94 -3.35 -15.32
CA ASP A 56 5.71 -4.76 -14.97
C ASP A 56 5.47 -4.86 -13.45
N ALA A 57 4.35 -5.46 -13.04
CA ALA A 57 3.75 -5.34 -11.70
C ALA A 57 3.31 -6.66 -11.08
#